data_AF-A0A091EVB1-F1
#
_entry.id   AF-A0A091EVB1-F1
#
_cell.length_a   1.000
_cell.length_b   1.000
_cell.length_c   1.000
_cell.angle_alpha   90.00
_cell.angle_beta   90.00
_cell.angle_gamma   90.00
#
_symmetry.space_group_name_H-M   'P 1'
#
loop_
_entity.id
_entity.type
_entity.pdbx_description
1 polymer ?
#
loop_
_entity_poly.entity_id
_entity_poly.type
_entity_poly.pdbx_seq_one_letter_code
_entity_poly.pdbx_strand_id
1 'polypeptide(L)'
;MDEQLFFKKLNNLCTSKEIFYFLSSLEVMSDTMASGALQRISEVEVDDNGLKNPGLLENEVFRALCFQFEFESSKLSNTGLLNALQALIKLRIDPQSTLMASLLSESEERLGKGQLTAENLCALGESLLELEGPSCAMLEQIVNHMQEKDIERWSPEEIVMVYKILQVTVREGKQCQNLLNRLNSVTLRTVSQLSPNFASVILNSLVVLSQTQAVPLVTALCKHSVKHVPYFTDHELVNVLEAFLYFGQKVKVFTEALERHIPKSILTMHPQTVSKVMQYCCRKKILSKPIFDAVAEGFISNADRLTTDQIAAYITPFGTLNYLPPSASSLFRKLETVLHTRLRHFQPHTLLHLLHSCVLIQRYPINFLPKVFSPYFLQKLQAQPPALNRAAMSQLTQLFLTVTLECPFYEGPKLLSRYQVKAFPTLHSSPDVHLFKRVKTGLLYLLKKRIYFASDVSTPYFYVVDIEIKLDEEGFVLPAAQLEEVHRRIALCVDGQNRFCAHSHNLLGEEAIKQRHLQLLGYEVVQIPFFEIENLQNTRKVADYLHKKIFPCTYG
;
A
#
# COMPACT_ATOMS: atom_id res chain seq x y z
N MET A 1 -9.78 -43.11 33.76
CA MET A 1 -8.68 -42.18 34.12
C MET A 1 -9.26 -40.79 34.24
N ASP A 2 -8.76 -39.96 35.15
CA ASP A 2 -9.22 -38.58 35.30
C ASP A 2 -8.76 -37.69 34.12
N GLU A 3 -9.57 -36.71 33.72
CA GLU A 3 -9.31 -35.82 32.57
C GLU A 3 -8.02 -35.03 32.74
N GLN A 4 -7.75 -34.49 33.92
CA GLN A 4 -6.52 -33.73 34.18
C GLN A 4 -5.26 -34.59 34.02
N LEU A 5 -5.34 -35.85 34.47
CA LEU A 5 -4.22 -36.79 34.38
C LEU A 5 -4.01 -37.29 32.95
N PHE A 6 -5.09 -37.42 32.17
CA PHE A 6 -5.05 -37.70 30.74
C PHE A 6 -4.33 -36.59 29.99
N PHE A 7 -4.77 -35.33 30.10
CA PHE A 7 -4.15 -34.21 29.39
C PHE A 7 -2.69 -33.99 29.79
N LYS A 8 -2.35 -34.18 31.07
CA LYS A 8 -0.96 -34.10 31.53
C LYS A 8 -0.07 -35.16 30.87
N LYS A 9 -0.56 -36.39 30.67
CA LYS A 9 0.17 -37.43 29.96
C LYS A 9 0.22 -37.16 28.47
N LEU A 10 -0.91 -36.81 27.86
CA LEU A 10 -1.06 -36.54 26.42
C LEU A 10 -0.12 -35.43 25.96
N ASN A 11 0.00 -34.34 26.72
CA ASN A 11 0.86 -33.20 26.39
C ASN A 11 2.36 -33.53 26.44
N ASN A 12 2.75 -34.59 27.14
CA ASN A 12 4.14 -35.05 27.20
C ASN A 12 4.52 -36.00 26.04
N LEU A 13 3.56 -36.44 25.22
CA LEU A 13 3.81 -37.33 24.10
C LEU A 13 4.24 -36.51 22.87
N CYS A 14 5.29 -36.94 22.19
CA CYS A 14 5.93 -36.18 21.11
C CYS A 14 5.76 -36.81 19.73
N THR A 15 5.27 -38.06 19.66
CA THR A 15 5.06 -38.78 18.40
C THR A 15 3.65 -39.35 18.29
N SER A 16 3.08 -39.42 17.08
CA SER A 16 1.77 -40.07 16.86
C SER A 16 1.74 -41.51 17.34
N LYS A 17 2.83 -42.26 17.20
CA LYS A 17 2.94 -43.64 17.67
C LYS A 17 2.77 -43.76 19.18
N GLU A 18 3.40 -42.88 19.95
CA GLU A 18 3.24 -42.83 21.41
C GLU A 18 1.80 -42.44 21.78
N ILE A 19 1.21 -41.49 21.06
CA ILE A 19 -0.19 -41.09 21.25
C ILE A 19 -1.12 -42.27 20.99
N PHE A 20 -0.98 -42.98 19.87
CA PHE A 20 -1.82 -44.14 19.56
C PHE A 20 -1.64 -45.28 20.54
N TYR A 21 -0.40 -45.56 20.97
CA TYR A 21 -0.15 -46.57 22.01
C TYR A 21 -0.86 -46.19 23.31
N PHE A 22 -0.76 -44.92 23.73
CA PHE A 22 -1.45 -44.43 24.91
C PHE A 22 -2.96 -44.54 24.77
N LEU A 23 -3.55 -44.12 23.65
CA LEU A 23 -4.98 -44.19 23.39
C LEU A 23 -5.50 -45.63 23.35
N SER A 24 -4.74 -46.56 22.77
CA SER A 24 -5.10 -47.98 22.72
C SER A 24 -5.14 -48.65 24.10
N SER A 25 -4.49 -48.04 25.10
CA SER A 25 -4.50 -48.54 26.49
C SER A 25 -5.71 -48.04 27.30
N LEU A 26 -6.60 -47.25 26.71
CA LEU A 26 -7.76 -46.65 27.39
C LEU A 26 -9.05 -47.38 27.03
N GLU A 27 -9.80 -47.81 28.04
CA GLU A 27 -11.08 -48.50 27.86
C GLU A 27 -12.25 -47.53 27.60
N VAL A 28 -12.20 -46.32 28.16
CA VAL A 28 -13.27 -45.30 28.04
C VAL A 28 -12.64 -43.92 27.91
N MET A 29 -13.11 -43.15 26.91
CA MET A 29 -12.73 -41.76 26.68
C MET A 29 -13.99 -40.89 26.66
N SER A 30 -13.95 -39.74 27.33
CA SER A 30 -14.94 -38.69 27.10
C SER A 30 -14.70 -38.03 25.74
N ASP A 31 -15.70 -37.29 25.25
CA ASP A 31 -15.60 -36.54 24.01
C ASP A 31 -14.52 -35.44 24.06
N THR A 32 -14.32 -34.83 25.23
CA THR A 32 -13.22 -33.87 25.50
C THR A 32 -11.85 -34.55 25.42
N MET A 33 -11.70 -35.76 25.97
CA MET A 33 -10.48 -36.56 25.84
C MET A 33 -10.21 -36.96 24.39
N ALA A 34 -11.24 -37.44 23.68
CA ALA A 34 -11.12 -37.87 22.28
C ALA A 34 -10.79 -36.70 21.34
N SER A 35 -11.41 -35.54 21.53
CA SER A 35 -11.15 -34.34 20.72
C SER A 35 -9.80 -33.72 21.05
N GLY A 36 -9.40 -33.75 22.33
CA GLY A 36 -8.05 -33.38 22.77
C GLY A 36 -6.97 -34.30 22.18
N ALA A 37 -7.24 -35.60 22.08
CA ALA A 37 -6.36 -36.55 21.41
C ALA A 37 -6.18 -36.20 19.91
N LEU A 38 -7.27 -35.91 19.21
CA LEU A 38 -7.23 -35.45 17.81
C LEU A 38 -6.43 -34.16 17.66
N GLN A 39 -6.62 -33.18 18.55
CA GLN A 39 -5.83 -31.95 18.54
C GLN A 39 -4.34 -32.24 18.70
N ARG A 40 -3.96 -33.08 19.67
CA ARG A 40 -2.55 -33.43 19.87
C ARG A 40 -1.96 -34.17 18.68
N ILE A 41 -2.73 -35.06 18.04
CA ILE A 41 -2.30 -35.72 16.80
C ILE A 41 -2.05 -34.68 15.70
N SER A 42 -2.96 -33.71 15.54
CA SER A 42 -2.79 -32.63 14.56
C SER A 42 -1.53 -31.79 14.81
N GLU A 43 -1.20 -31.49 16.07
CA GLU A 43 0.00 -30.73 16.43
C GLU A 43 1.31 -31.47 16.13
N VAL A 44 1.30 -32.80 16.31
CA VAL A 44 2.50 -33.62 16.11
C VAL A 44 2.72 -33.94 14.64
N GLU A 45 1.64 -34.20 13.90
CA GLU A 45 1.68 -34.71 12.52
C GLU A 45 1.56 -33.64 11.44
N VAL A 46 1.31 -32.37 11.80
CA VAL A 46 1.27 -31.25 10.84
C VAL A 46 2.49 -30.35 11.03
N ASP A 47 3.12 -29.93 9.93
CA ASP A 47 4.08 -28.83 9.89
C ASP A 47 3.72 -27.82 8.79
N ASP A 48 4.56 -26.80 8.61
CA ASP A 48 4.38 -25.75 7.59
C ASP A 48 4.26 -26.29 6.15
N ASN A 49 4.71 -27.53 5.89
CA ASN A 49 4.62 -28.20 4.59
C ASN A 49 3.43 -29.18 4.48
N GLY A 50 2.64 -29.35 5.55
CA GLY A 50 1.45 -30.21 5.58
C GLY A 50 1.60 -31.43 6.49
N LEU A 51 0.96 -32.54 6.11
CA LEU A 51 0.93 -33.75 6.92
C LEU A 51 2.26 -34.52 6.79
N LYS A 52 2.95 -34.76 7.91
CA LYS A 52 4.26 -35.44 7.97
C LYS A 52 4.17 -36.92 7.57
N ASN A 53 3.10 -37.60 7.97
CA ASN A 53 2.92 -39.03 7.72
C ASN A 53 1.54 -39.32 7.11
N PRO A 54 1.45 -39.54 5.78
CA PRO A 54 0.19 -39.93 5.13
C PRO A 54 -0.42 -41.23 5.65
N GLY A 55 0.41 -42.16 6.17
CA GLY A 55 -0.04 -43.42 6.76
C GLY A 55 -0.82 -43.26 8.08
N LEU A 56 -0.91 -42.04 8.61
CA LEU A 56 -1.77 -41.70 9.75
C LEU A 56 -3.22 -42.10 9.52
N LEU A 57 -3.73 -41.86 8.30
CA LEU A 57 -5.13 -42.08 7.94
C LEU A 57 -5.51 -43.58 7.92
N GLU A 58 -4.51 -44.45 7.80
CA GLU A 58 -4.70 -45.91 7.82
C GLU A 58 -4.64 -46.50 9.24
N ASN A 59 -4.24 -45.71 10.24
CA ASN A 59 -4.13 -46.20 11.62
C ASN A 59 -5.50 -46.54 12.20
N GLU A 60 -5.64 -47.75 12.75
CA GLU A 60 -6.91 -48.25 13.28
C GLU A 60 -7.46 -47.41 14.44
N VAL A 61 -6.58 -46.90 15.32
CA VAL A 61 -6.98 -46.06 16.46
C VAL A 61 -7.49 -44.69 15.97
N PHE A 62 -6.80 -44.10 14.98
CA PHE A 62 -7.25 -42.85 14.35
C PHE A 62 -8.59 -43.02 13.64
N ARG A 63 -8.77 -44.11 12.89
CA ARG A 63 -10.03 -44.42 12.22
C ARG A 63 -11.16 -44.68 13.22
N ALA A 64 -10.89 -45.39 14.31
CA ALA A 64 -11.87 -45.62 15.37
C ALA A 64 -12.34 -44.30 16.01
N LEU A 65 -11.42 -43.37 16.29
CA LEU A 65 -11.75 -42.02 16.75
C LEU A 65 -12.64 -41.29 15.73
N CYS A 66 -12.23 -41.27 14.46
CA CYS A 66 -12.99 -40.65 13.38
C CYS A 66 -14.42 -41.22 13.28
N PHE A 67 -14.55 -42.56 13.30
CA PHE A 67 -15.86 -43.21 13.29
C PHE A 67 -16.71 -42.82 14.51
N GLN A 68 -16.13 -42.72 15.69
CA GLN A 68 -16.86 -42.29 16.87
C GLN A 68 -17.42 -40.86 16.71
N PHE A 69 -16.62 -39.92 16.20
CA PHE A 69 -17.07 -38.55 15.92
C PHE A 69 -18.15 -38.49 14.83
N GLU A 70 -18.10 -39.37 13.84
CA GLU A 70 -19.10 -39.44 12.76
C GLU A 70 -20.46 -39.94 13.25
N PHE A 71 -20.49 -41.03 14.03
CA PHE A 71 -21.74 -41.66 14.49
C PHE A 71 -22.33 -41.04 15.75
N GLU A 72 -21.50 -40.44 16.60
CA GLU A 72 -21.94 -39.85 17.88
C GLU A 72 -21.94 -38.32 17.87
N SER A 73 -21.92 -37.67 16.71
CA SER A 73 -21.85 -36.21 16.56
C SER A 73 -22.88 -35.45 17.42
N SER A 74 -24.13 -35.92 17.46
CA SER A 74 -25.21 -35.33 18.26
C SER A 74 -25.03 -35.45 19.78
N LYS A 75 -24.19 -36.37 20.26
CA LYS A 75 -23.91 -36.56 21.70
C LYS A 75 -22.70 -35.76 22.19
N LEU A 76 -21.91 -35.19 21.29
CA LEU A 76 -20.70 -34.43 21.64
C LEU A 76 -21.05 -33.15 22.40
N SER A 77 -20.18 -32.71 23.31
CA SER A 77 -20.21 -31.34 23.82
C SER A 77 -19.86 -30.34 22.71
N ASN A 78 -20.23 -29.07 22.89
CA ASN A 78 -19.88 -28.02 21.93
C ASN A 78 -18.36 -27.91 21.75
N THR A 79 -17.62 -28.01 22.84
CA THR A 79 -16.15 -27.97 22.84
C THR A 79 -15.57 -29.19 22.12
N GLY A 80 -16.09 -30.39 22.40
CA GLY A 80 -15.65 -31.62 21.74
C GLY A 80 -15.87 -31.60 20.23
N LEU A 81 -17.05 -31.14 19.80
CA LEU A 81 -17.42 -30.98 18.38
C LEU A 81 -16.47 -30.03 17.64
N LEU A 82 -16.27 -28.82 18.18
CA LEU A 82 -15.47 -27.79 17.52
C LEU A 82 -13.97 -28.11 17.55
N ASN A 83 -13.47 -28.68 18.64
CA ASN A 83 -12.08 -29.12 18.74
C ASN A 83 -11.79 -30.25 17.74
N ALA A 84 -12.70 -31.21 17.59
CA ALA A 84 -12.59 -32.28 16.61
C ALA A 84 -12.60 -31.71 15.18
N LEU A 85 -13.56 -30.82 14.87
CA LEU A 85 -13.64 -30.16 13.57
C LEU A 85 -12.34 -29.44 13.22
N GLN A 86 -11.82 -28.61 14.13
CA GLN A 86 -10.58 -27.86 13.91
C GLN A 86 -9.37 -28.79 13.72
N ALA A 87 -9.27 -29.87 14.50
CA ALA A 87 -8.20 -30.85 14.35
C ALA A 87 -8.24 -31.58 13.00
N LEU A 88 -9.44 -31.97 12.54
CA LEU A 88 -9.63 -32.66 11.26
C LEU A 88 -9.31 -31.74 10.06
N ILE A 89 -9.62 -30.45 10.16
CA ILE A 89 -9.24 -29.44 9.17
C ILE A 89 -7.72 -29.32 9.07
N LYS A 90 -7.03 -29.21 10.22
CA LYS A 90 -5.55 -29.16 10.27
C LYS A 90 -4.92 -30.42 9.67
N LEU A 91 -5.52 -31.58 9.92
CA LEU A 91 -5.11 -32.87 9.35
C LEU A 91 -5.44 -33.03 7.86
N ARG A 92 -6.06 -32.03 7.21
CA ARG A 92 -6.43 -32.03 5.79
C ARG A 92 -7.35 -33.19 5.40
N ILE A 93 -8.26 -33.57 6.29
CA ILE A 93 -9.32 -34.53 5.97
C ILE A 93 -10.23 -33.92 4.90
N ASP A 94 -10.68 -34.76 3.95
CA ASP A 94 -11.53 -34.32 2.84
C ASP A 94 -12.80 -33.63 3.38
N PRO A 95 -13.05 -32.35 3.01
CA PRO A 95 -14.27 -31.63 3.38
C PRO A 95 -15.55 -32.34 2.92
N GLN A 96 -15.50 -33.16 1.87
CA GLN A 96 -16.64 -33.92 1.36
C GLN A 96 -16.84 -35.29 2.05
N SER A 97 -15.96 -35.66 2.99
CA SER A 97 -16.11 -36.90 3.75
C SER A 97 -17.37 -36.89 4.61
N THR A 98 -17.94 -38.07 4.84
CA THR A 98 -19.14 -38.25 5.67
C THR A 98 -18.91 -37.77 7.11
N LEU A 99 -17.71 -37.96 7.66
CA LEU A 99 -17.29 -37.40 8.94
C LEU A 99 -17.41 -35.86 8.98
N MET A 100 -16.81 -35.17 8.00
CA MET A 100 -16.85 -33.70 7.96
C MET A 100 -18.28 -33.20 7.76
N ALA A 101 -19.06 -33.85 6.89
CA ALA A 101 -20.48 -33.52 6.69
C ALA A 101 -21.31 -33.68 7.98
N SER A 102 -21.10 -34.77 8.73
CA SER A 102 -21.80 -35.01 10.01
C SER A 102 -21.48 -33.95 11.06
N LEU A 103 -20.20 -33.55 11.19
CA LEU A 103 -19.78 -32.54 12.17
C LEU A 103 -20.27 -31.14 11.78
N LEU A 104 -20.24 -30.79 10.48
CA LEU A 104 -20.74 -29.51 9.98
C LEU A 104 -22.26 -29.40 10.12
N SER A 105 -23.00 -30.47 9.78
CA SER A 105 -24.45 -30.50 9.93
C SER A 105 -24.88 -30.36 11.40
N GLU A 106 -24.20 -31.04 12.32
CA GLU A 106 -24.46 -30.89 13.76
C GLU A 106 -24.13 -29.46 14.25
N SER A 107 -23.03 -28.88 13.75
CA SER A 107 -22.65 -27.50 14.08
C SER A 107 -23.70 -26.49 13.59
N GLU A 108 -24.24 -26.70 12.39
CA GLU A 108 -25.33 -25.89 11.82
C GLU A 108 -26.61 -25.99 12.65
N GLU A 109 -26.99 -27.19 13.07
CA GLU A 109 -28.18 -27.40 13.89
C GLU A 109 -28.06 -26.69 15.26
N ARG A 110 -26.90 -26.77 15.91
CA ARG A 110 -26.63 -26.08 17.19
C ARG A 110 -26.57 -24.57 17.03
N LEU A 111 -26.03 -24.10 15.91
CA LEU A 111 -26.04 -22.70 15.55
C LEU A 111 -27.47 -22.20 15.38
N GLY A 112 -28.32 -22.91 14.62
CA GLY A 112 -29.73 -22.56 14.42
C GLY A 112 -30.57 -22.57 15.71
N LYS A 113 -30.20 -23.40 16.70
CA LYS A 113 -30.83 -23.42 18.04
C LYS A 113 -30.28 -22.37 19.02
N GLY A 114 -29.26 -21.60 18.63
CA GLY A 114 -28.64 -20.58 19.50
C GLY A 114 -27.90 -21.14 20.72
N GLN A 115 -27.46 -22.41 20.68
CA GLN A 115 -26.84 -23.11 21.82
C GLN A 115 -25.34 -22.83 21.99
N LEU A 116 -24.75 -22.01 21.12
CA LEU A 116 -23.32 -21.70 21.10
C LEU A 116 -23.01 -20.40 21.87
N THR A 117 -21.88 -20.42 22.61
CA THR A 117 -21.29 -19.24 23.26
C THR A 117 -20.53 -18.38 22.23
N ALA A 118 -20.11 -17.17 22.61
CA ALA A 118 -19.30 -16.31 21.73
C ALA A 118 -17.98 -16.99 21.34
N GLU A 119 -17.29 -17.62 22.30
CA GLU A 119 -16.09 -18.42 22.07
C GLU A 119 -16.32 -19.55 21.07
N ASN A 120 -17.39 -20.33 21.24
CA ASN A 120 -17.75 -21.41 20.33
C ASN A 120 -18.06 -20.90 18.91
N LEU A 121 -18.77 -19.78 18.80
CA LEU A 121 -19.06 -19.15 17.52
C LEU A 121 -17.79 -18.64 16.82
N CYS A 122 -16.81 -18.14 17.57
CA CYS A 122 -15.51 -17.74 17.03
C CYS A 122 -14.71 -18.95 16.54
N ALA A 123 -14.64 -20.04 17.32
CA ALA A 123 -13.94 -21.27 16.93
C ALA A 123 -14.57 -21.94 15.69
N LEU A 124 -15.91 -21.95 15.61
CA LEU A 124 -16.62 -22.41 14.42
C LEU A 124 -16.32 -21.51 13.21
N GLY A 125 -16.36 -20.18 13.40
CA GLY A 125 -16.05 -19.22 12.34
C GLY A 125 -14.63 -19.36 11.81
N GLU A 126 -13.64 -19.56 12.69
CA GLU A 126 -12.24 -19.83 12.29
C GLU A 126 -12.14 -21.09 11.44
N SER A 127 -12.77 -22.18 11.89
CA SER A 127 -12.80 -23.46 11.17
C SER A 127 -13.43 -23.33 9.78
N LEU A 128 -14.54 -22.60 9.66
CA LEU A 128 -15.23 -22.38 8.39
C LEU A 128 -14.42 -21.52 7.41
N LEU A 129 -13.70 -20.51 7.92
CA LEU A 129 -12.80 -19.68 7.11
C LEU A 129 -11.64 -20.50 6.52
N GLU A 130 -11.15 -21.50 7.25
CA GLU A 130 -10.10 -22.42 6.78
C GLU A 130 -10.62 -23.47 5.79
N LEU A 131 -11.84 -23.97 5.97
CA LEU A 131 -12.41 -25.08 5.19
C LEU A 131 -13.03 -24.65 3.85
N GLU A 132 -14.01 -23.75 3.88
CA GLU A 132 -14.88 -23.46 2.72
C GLU A 132 -14.59 -22.09 2.08
N GLY A 133 -13.77 -21.27 2.74
CA GLY A 133 -13.54 -19.89 2.33
C GLY A 133 -14.81 -19.03 2.42
N PRO A 134 -14.90 -17.94 1.63
CA PRO A 134 -15.81 -16.83 1.91
C PRO A 134 -17.30 -17.01 1.56
N SER A 135 -17.75 -18.21 1.21
CA SER A 135 -19.10 -18.47 0.67
C SER A 135 -20.02 -19.26 1.61
N CYS A 136 -19.67 -19.42 2.89
CA CYS A 136 -20.46 -20.23 3.82
C CYS A 136 -21.66 -19.45 4.40
N ALA A 137 -22.88 -19.94 4.14
CA ALA A 137 -24.11 -19.38 4.73
C ALA A 137 -24.12 -19.45 6.27
N MET A 138 -23.40 -20.41 6.86
CA MET A 138 -23.26 -20.50 8.31
C MET A 138 -22.49 -19.30 8.89
N LEU A 139 -21.54 -18.70 8.15
CA LEU A 139 -20.83 -17.52 8.63
C LEU A 139 -21.78 -16.31 8.79
N GLU A 140 -22.78 -16.16 7.91
CA GLU A 140 -23.81 -15.13 8.06
C GLU A 140 -24.70 -15.38 9.29
N GLN A 141 -25.06 -16.64 9.53
CA GLN A 141 -25.80 -17.03 10.73
C GLN A 141 -25.00 -16.79 12.01
N ILE A 142 -23.69 -17.05 12.01
CA ILE A 142 -22.79 -16.72 13.13
C ILE A 142 -22.84 -15.22 13.41
N VAL A 143 -22.71 -14.39 12.37
CA VAL A 143 -22.76 -12.93 12.52
C VAL A 143 -24.08 -12.47 13.14
N ASN A 144 -25.22 -13.04 12.73
CA ASN A 144 -26.52 -12.70 13.30
C ASN A 144 -26.61 -13.03 14.79
N HIS A 145 -26.18 -14.23 15.20
CA HIS A 145 -26.16 -14.61 16.62
C HIS A 145 -25.19 -13.75 17.43
N MET A 146 -24.07 -13.32 16.84
CA MET A 146 -23.11 -12.42 17.49
C MET A 146 -23.69 -11.03 17.77
N GLN A 147 -24.69 -10.57 17.00
CA GLN A 147 -25.33 -9.27 17.25
C GLN A 147 -26.07 -9.22 18.59
N GLU A 148 -26.64 -10.36 19.00
CA GLU A 148 -27.46 -10.50 20.20
C GLU A 148 -26.64 -10.65 21.49
N LYS A 149 -25.34 -10.98 21.37
CA LYS A 149 -24.46 -11.19 22.52
C LYS A 149 -23.90 -9.86 23.06
N ASP A 150 -23.44 -9.91 24.31
CA ASP A 150 -22.81 -8.77 24.99
C ASP A 150 -21.32 -8.64 24.61
N ILE A 151 -21.05 -7.71 23.68
CA ILE A 151 -19.71 -7.46 23.11
C ILE A 151 -18.74 -6.89 24.16
N GLU A 152 -19.23 -6.26 25.24
CA GLU A 152 -18.34 -5.64 26.24
C GLU A 152 -17.55 -6.67 27.04
N ARG A 153 -17.95 -7.94 27.02
CA ARG A 153 -17.27 -9.04 27.73
C ARG A 153 -16.28 -9.80 26.86
N TRP A 154 -16.16 -9.46 25.58
CA TRP A 154 -15.37 -10.24 24.64
C TRP A 154 -13.87 -10.03 24.84
N SER A 155 -13.12 -11.11 24.64
CA SER A 155 -11.66 -11.08 24.60
C SER A 155 -11.15 -10.39 23.32
N PRO A 156 -9.90 -9.90 23.31
CA PRO A 156 -9.30 -9.37 22.09
C PRO A 156 -9.27 -10.38 20.93
N GLU A 157 -9.14 -11.66 21.22
CA GLU A 157 -9.15 -12.75 20.23
C GLU A 157 -10.52 -12.90 19.58
N GLU A 158 -11.59 -12.89 20.38
CA GLU A 158 -12.97 -12.93 19.90
C GLU A 158 -13.28 -11.71 19.02
N ILE A 159 -12.90 -10.51 19.45
CA ILE A 159 -13.08 -9.28 18.67
C ILE A 159 -12.39 -9.39 17.30
N VAL A 160 -11.13 -9.82 17.28
CA VAL A 160 -10.35 -9.99 16.05
C VAL A 160 -11.00 -11.04 15.14
N MET A 161 -11.49 -12.14 15.70
CA MET A 161 -12.15 -13.19 14.93
C MET A 161 -13.44 -12.68 14.28
N VAL A 162 -14.26 -11.91 15.01
CA VAL A 162 -15.47 -11.32 14.44
C VAL A 162 -15.14 -10.33 13.32
N TYR A 163 -14.09 -9.52 13.45
CA TYR A 163 -13.64 -8.69 12.32
C TYR A 163 -13.23 -9.53 11.10
N LYS A 164 -12.51 -10.64 11.28
CA LYS A 164 -12.14 -11.55 10.18
C LYS A 164 -13.37 -12.16 9.50
N ILE A 165 -14.34 -12.64 10.28
CA ILE A 165 -15.60 -13.18 9.75
C ILE A 165 -16.34 -12.10 8.95
N LEU A 166 -16.42 -10.88 9.46
CA LEU A 166 -17.10 -9.77 8.78
C LEU A 166 -16.44 -9.38 7.46
N GLN A 167 -15.10 -9.40 7.35
CA GLN A 167 -14.40 -9.14 6.09
C GLN A 167 -14.90 -10.02 4.93
N VAL A 168 -15.34 -11.22 5.29
CA VAL A 168 -15.65 -12.30 4.37
C VAL A 168 -17.15 -12.36 4.07
N THR A 169 -17.99 -12.14 5.08
CA THR A 169 -19.46 -12.20 4.94
C THR A 169 -20.09 -10.93 4.39
N VAL A 170 -19.50 -9.76 4.61
CA VAL A 170 -20.11 -8.49 4.19
C VAL A 170 -19.92 -8.26 2.70
N ARG A 171 -20.89 -8.73 1.88
CA ARG A 171 -21.05 -8.29 0.49
C ARG A 171 -21.88 -7.01 0.44
N GLU A 172 -21.23 -5.86 0.38
CA GLU A 172 -21.78 -4.52 0.04
C GLU A 172 -23.15 -4.13 0.66
N GLY A 173 -23.51 -4.67 1.83
CA GLY A 173 -24.84 -4.56 2.44
C GLY A 173 -24.84 -4.01 3.88
N LYS A 174 -25.89 -3.26 4.24
CA LYS A 174 -26.07 -2.56 5.53
C LYS A 174 -26.31 -3.46 6.75
N GLN A 175 -26.47 -4.78 6.58
CA GLN A 175 -27.00 -5.67 7.62
C GLN A 175 -26.11 -5.81 8.87
N CYS A 176 -24.81 -5.52 8.77
CA CYS A 176 -23.87 -5.65 9.89
C CYS A 176 -23.35 -4.32 10.45
N GLN A 177 -23.88 -3.17 10.02
CA GLN A 177 -23.33 -1.87 10.42
C GLN A 177 -23.50 -1.59 11.92
N ASN A 178 -24.59 -2.07 12.54
CA ASN A 178 -24.81 -1.92 13.99
C ASN A 178 -23.78 -2.69 14.81
N LEU A 179 -23.51 -3.95 14.42
CA LEU A 179 -22.47 -4.76 15.03
C LEU A 179 -21.09 -4.12 14.86
N LEU A 180 -20.76 -3.66 13.65
CA LEU A 180 -19.51 -2.96 13.37
C LEU A 180 -19.34 -1.69 14.21
N ASN A 181 -20.39 -0.89 14.37
CA ASN A 181 -20.33 0.32 15.19
C ASN A 181 -20.07 0.00 16.67
N ARG A 182 -20.69 -1.06 17.20
CA ARG A 182 -20.44 -1.54 18.57
C ARG A 182 -19.05 -2.14 18.72
N LEU A 183 -18.59 -2.95 17.77
CA LEU A 183 -17.23 -3.47 17.74
C LEU A 183 -16.20 -2.35 17.71
N ASN A 184 -16.43 -1.34 16.87
CA ASN A 184 -15.54 -0.20 16.74
C ASN A 184 -15.43 0.57 18.06
N SER A 185 -16.54 0.75 18.79
CA SER A 185 -16.55 1.47 20.06
C SER A 185 -15.87 0.70 21.20
N VAL A 186 -16.07 -0.62 21.27
CA VAL A 186 -15.39 -1.49 22.25
C VAL A 186 -13.89 -1.58 21.94
N THR A 187 -13.53 -1.83 20.67
CA THR A 187 -12.13 -1.90 20.23
C THR A 187 -11.39 -0.60 20.54
N LEU A 188 -12.05 0.55 20.36
CA LEU A 188 -11.46 1.85 20.67
C LEU A 188 -11.03 1.97 22.14
N ARG A 189 -11.79 1.38 23.07
CA ARG A 189 -11.47 1.37 24.52
C ARG A 189 -10.30 0.45 24.85
N THR A 190 -10.07 -0.61 24.06
CA THR A 190 -9.07 -1.65 24.32
C THR A 190 -7.81 -1.55 23.44
N VAL A 191 -7.70 -0.55 22.56
CA VAL A 191 -6.56 -0.39 21.63
C VAL A 191 -5.20 -0.54 22.30
N SER A 192 -5.02 0.05 23.49
CA SER A 192 -3.75 0.06 24.21
C SER A 192 -3.23 -1.33 24.58
N GLN A 193 -4.12 -2.33 24.67
CA GLN A 193 -3.85 -3.71 25.04
C GLN A 193 -3.62 -4.62 23.83
N LEU A 194 -3.86 -4.15 22.60
CA LEU A 194 -3.75 -4.97 21.39
C LEU A 194 -2.29 -5.31 21.05
N SER A 195 -2.07 -6.58 20.73
CA SER A 195 -0.81 -7.08 20.16
C SER A 195 -0.58 -6.53 18.73
N PRO A 196 0.65 -6.59 18.20
CA PRO A 196 0.94 -6.18 16.82
C PRO A 196 0.05 -6.91 15.80
N ASN A 197 -0.05 -8.24 15.91
CA ASN A 197 -0.89 -9.06 15.05
C ASN A 197 -2.35 -8.60 15.06
N PHE A 198 -2.95 -8.45 16.25
CA PHE A 198 -4.36 -8.04 16.37
C PHE A 198 -4.61 -6.64 15.81
N ALA A 199 -3.73 -5.68 16.08
CA ALA A 199 -3.84 -4.34 15.53
C ALA A 199 -3.75 -4.34 13.99
N SER A 200 -2.86 -5.15 13.42
CA SER A 200 -2.71 -5.31 11.98
C SER A 200 -3.95 -5.92 11.33
N VAL A 201 -4.48 -7.01 11.90
CA VAL A 201 -5.69 -7.68 11.40
C VAL A 201 -6.90 -6.74 11.46
N ILE A 202 -7.11 -6.03 12.57
CA ILE A 202 -8.24 -5.09 12.70
C ILE A 202 -8.10 -3.95 11.68
N LEU A 203 -6.91 -3.37 11.51
CA LEU A 203 -6.67 -2.33 10.50
C LEU A 203 -6.97 -2.84 9.08
N ASN A 204 -6.52 -4.04 8.73
CA ASN A 204 -6.84 -4.65 7.43
C ASN A 204 -8.35 -4.87 7.28
N SER A 205 -9.01 -5.32 8.34
CA SER A 205 -10.46 -5.54 8.37
C SER A 205 -11.23 -4.26 8.02
N LEU A 206 -10.84 -3.15 8.64
CA LEU A 206 -11.49 -1.86 8.40
C LEU A 206 -11.30 -1.38 6.96
N VAL A 207 -10.16 -1.69 6.32
CA VAL A 207 -9.91 -1.40 4.90
C VAL A 207 -10.85 -2.22 4.01
N VAL A 208 -10.88 -3.54 4.18
CA VAL A 208 -11.72 -4.45 3.38
C VAL A 208 -13.20 -4.09 3.53
N LEU A 209 -13.63 -3.80 4.75
CA LEU A 209 -15.00 -3.39 5.08
C LEU A 209 -15.32 -1.93 4.73
N SER A 210 -14.37 -1.20 4.14
CA SER A 210 -14.53 0.20 3.72
C SER A 210 -15.05 1.14 4.81
N GLN A 211 -14.63 0.95 6.07
CA GLN A 211 -15.15 1.67 7.24
C GLN A 211 -14.57 3.10 7.36
N THR A 212 -14.81 3.95 6.38
CA THR A 212 -14.29 5.33 6.31
C THR A 212 -14.81 6.24 7.44
N GLN A 213 -15.93 5.88 8.08
CA GLN A 213 -16.54 6.64 9.18
C GLN A 213 -15.92 6.32 10.55
N ALA A 214 -15.16 5.23 10.69
CA ALA A 214 -14.53 4.81 11.96
C ALA A 214 -13.25 5.61 12.29
N VAL A 215 -13.26 6.93 12.03
CA VAL A 215 -12.08 7.82 12.13
C VAL A 215 -11.39 7.75 13.51
N PRO A 216 -12.11 7.76 14.66
CA PRO A 216 -11.46 7.71 15.97
C PRO A 216 -10.68 6.41 16.19
N LEU A 217 -11.26 5.27 15.83
CA LEU A 217 -10.62 3.96 15.96
C LEU A 217 -9.41 3.83 15.04
N VAL A 218 -9.56 4.16 13.76
CA VAL A 218 -8.46 4.11 12.79
C VAL A 218 -7.29 4.99 13.27
N THR A 219 -7.59 6.19 13.77
CA THR A 219 -6.56 7.10 14.29
C THR A 219 -5.87 6.52 15.53
N ALA A 220 -6.62 5.93 16.45
CA ALA A 220 -6.06 5.29 17.64
C ALA A 220 -5.17 4.09 17.29
N LEU A 221 -5.63 3.20 16.39
CA LEU A 221 -4.86 2.04 15.91
C LEU A 221 -3.59 2.47 15.16
N CYS A 222 -3.67 3.49 14.30
CA CYS A 222 -2.50 4.01 13.58
C CYS A 222 -1.46 4.61 14.54
N LYS A 223 -1.90 5.32 15.60
CA LYS A 223 -1.00 5.82 16.65
C LYS A 223 -0.39 4.68 17.47
N HIS A 224 -1.20 3.67 17.81
CA HIS A 224 -0.74 2.48 18.54
C HIS A 224 0.26 1.64 17.73
N SER A 225 0.12 1.62 16.41
CA SER A 225 1.04 0.91 15.51
C SER A 225 2.47 1.46 15.54
N VAL A 226 2.67 2.72 15.94
CA VAL A 226 3.99 3.37 16.00
C VAL A 226 4.98 2.60 16.88
N LYS A 227 4.55 2.17 18.07
CA LYS A 227 5.41 1.41 19.00
C LYS A 227 5.69 -0.02 18.53
N HIS A 228 4.86 -0.53 17.63
CA HIS A 228 4.92 -1.91 17.14
C HIS A 228 5.70 -2.07 15.84
N VAL A 229 6.12 -0.97 15.19
CA VAL A 229 6.87 -0.99 13.92
C VAL A 229 8.04 -2.00 13.90
N PRO A 230 8.91 -2.07 14.91
CA PRO A 230 10.04 -3.02 14.90
C PRO A 230 9.63 -4.49 15.10
N TYR A 231 8.40 -4.75 15.53
CA TYR A 231 7.90 -6.08 15.93
C TYR A 231 6.90 -6.66 14.93
N PHE A 232 6.47 -5.89 13.93
CA PHE A 232 5.58 -6.41 12.90
C PHE A 232 6.31 -7.41 12.02
N THR A 233 5.62 -8.48 11.66
CA THR A 233 6.01 -9.33 10.53
C THR A 233 5.85 -8.57 9.21
N ASP A 234 6.46 -9.09 8.15
CA ASP A 234 6.34 -8.51 6.80
C ASP A 234 4.88 -8.35 6.35
N HIS A 235 4.06 -9.38 6.56
CA HIS A 235 2.63 -9.35 6.23
C HIS A 235 1.87 -8.34 7.10
N GLU A 236 2.14 -8.31 8.40
CA GLU A 236 1.49 -7.37 9.31
C GLU A 236 1.79 -5.91 8.96
N LEU A 237 3.04 -5.61 8.61
CA LEU A 237 3.46 -4.27 8.22
C LEU A 237 2.80 -3.84 6.90
N VAL A 238 2.66 -4.76 5.93
CA VAL A 238 1.94 -4.48 4.67
C VAL A 238 0.50 -4.07 4.94
N ASN A 239 -0.21 -4.78 5.81
CA ASN A 239 -1.60 -4.47 6.19
C ASN A 239 -1.73 -3.10 6.87
N VAL A 240 -0.81 -2.79 7.78
CA VAL A 240 -0.77 -1.49 8.45
C VAL A 240 -0.53 -0.38 7.44
N LEU A 241 0.46 -0.52 6.55
CA LEU A 241 0.74 0.47 5.50
C LEU A 241 -0.44 0.66 4.54
N GLU A 242 -1.14 -0.42 4.19
CA GLU A 242 -2.36 -0.35 3.37
C GLU A 242 -3.45 0.46 4.07
N ALA A 243 -3.67 0.24 5.37
CA ALA A 243 -4.64 1.03 6.14
C ALA A 243 -4.25 2.52 6.20
N PHE A 244 -2.96 2.83 6.38
CA PHE A 244 -2.48 4.21 6.34
C PHE A 244 -2.74 4.88 4.98
N LEU A 245 -2.58 4.14 3.88
CA LEU A 245 -2.85 4.61 2.52
C LEU A 245 -4.35 4.83 2.32
N TYR A 246 -5.16 3.81 2.60
CA TYR A 246 -6.60 3.79 2.39
C TYR A 246 -7.31 4.90 3.17
N PHE A 247 -7.04 5.01 4.48
CA PHE A 247 -7.68 6.01 5.34
C PHE A 247 -7.07 7.41 5.28
N GLY A 248 -6.06 7.62 4.44
CA GLY A 248 -5.43 8.95 4.32
C GLY A 248 -4.68 9.41 5.57
N GLN A 249 -4.44 8.54 6.56
CA GLN A 249 -3.82 8.89 7.85
C GLN A 249 -2.42 9.50 7.69
N LYS A 250 -2.13 10.54 8.49
CA LYS A 250 -0.85 11.26 8.51
C LYS A 250 -0.32 11.27 9.93
N VAL A 251 0.56 10.33 10.26
CA VAL A 251 1.18 10.21 11.59
C VAL A 251 2.69 10.33 11.40
N LYS A 252 3.25 11.53 11.61
CA LYS A 252 4.68 11.80 11.37
C LYS A 252 5.59 10.83 12.15
N VAL A 253 5.26 10.58 13.41
CA VAL A 253 6.01 9.64 14.28
C VAL A 253 5.99 8.20 13.76
N PHE A 254 5.00 7.78 12.96
CA PHE A 254 5.01 6.48 12.31
C PHE A 254 6.08 6.41 11.23
N THR A 255 6.22 7.47 10.43
CA THR A 255 7.32 7.59 9.47
C THR A 255 8.66 7.50 10.18
N GLU A 256 8.88 8.28 11.24
CA GLU A 256 10.13 8.24 12.03
C GLU A 256 10.43 6.84 12.60
N ALA A 257 9.40 6.06 12.95
CA ALA A 257 9.59 4.67 13.36
C ALA A 257 10.06 3.78 12.20
N LEU A 258 9.49 3.95 10.99
CA LEU A 258 9.98 3.27 9.78
C LEU A 258 11.44 3.65 9.46
N GLU A 259 11.81 4.94 9.60
CA GLU A 259 13.19 5.39 9.33
C GLU A 259 14.23 4.70 10.21
N ARG A 260 13.85 4.31 11.43
CA ARG A 260 14.73 3.59 12.36
C ARG A 260 14.77 2.09 12.11
N HIS A 261 13.68 1.51 11.61
CA HIS A 261 13.54 0.07 11.42
C HIS A 261 14.05 -0.38 10.05
N ILE A 262 13.55 0.22 8.96
CA ILE A 262 13.77 -0.24 7.58
C ILE A 262 15.26 -0.34 7.20
N PRO A 263 16.13 0.63 7.52
CA PRO A 263 17.54 0.51 7.17
C PRO A 263 18.25 -0.69 7.80
N LYS A 264 17.78 -1.18 8.96
CA LYS A 264 18.36 -2.32 9.68
C LYS A 264 17.86 -3.66 9.15
N SER A 265 16.66 -3.69 8.58
CA SER A 265 15.98 -4.92 8.15
C SER A 265 15.89 -5.09 6.63
N ILE A 266 16.38 -4.13 5.83
CA ILE A 266 16.19 -4.11 4.37
C ILE A 266 16.66 -5.39 3.66
N LEU A 267 17.71 -6.05 4.16
CA LEU A 267 18.25 -7.28 3.58
C LEU A 267 17.46 -8.54 3.96
N THR A 268 16.72 -8.50 5.07
CA THR A 268 15.94 -9.64 5.59
C THR A 268 14.45 -9.54 5.27
N MET A 269 13.95 -8.34 4.98
CA MET A 269 12.55 -8.09 4.65
C MET A 269 12.16 -8.70 3.30
N HIS A 270 10.93 -9.20 3.22
CA HIS A 270 10.34 -9.65 1.97
C HIS A 270 10.22 -8.49 0.96
N PRO A 271 10.56 -8.69 -0.34
CA PRO A 271 10.55 -7.61 -1.33
C PRO A 271 9.20 -6.90 -1.51
N GLN A 272 8.09 -7.60 -1.24
CA GLN A 272 6.75 -7.02 -1.27
C GLN A 272 6.55 -5.98 -0.17
N THR A 273 7.10 -6.21 1.02
CA THR A 273 7.03 -5.26 2.15
C THR A 273 7.78 -3.97 1.81
N VAL A 274 8.99 -4.11 1.24
CA VAL A 274 9.79 -2.95 0.80
C VAL A 274 9.06 -2.19 -0.32
N SER A 275 8.46 -2.90 -1.27
CA SER A 275 7.63 -2.27 -2.32
C SER A 275 6.47 -1.47 -1.72
N LYS A 276 5.81 -2.00 -0.68
CA LYS A 276 4.72 -1.32 0.03
C LYS A 276 5.21 -0.10 0.82
N VAL A 277 6.38 -0.17 1.48
CA VAL A 277 7.02 0.97 2.15
C VAL A 277 7.32 2.08 1.15
N MET A 278 7.91 1.73 0.01
CA MET A 278 8.22 2.67 -1.07
C MET A 278 6.96 3.29 -1.68
N GLN A 279 5.90 2.50 -1.86
CA GLN A 279 4.57 2.97 -2.26
C GLN A 279 3.98 3.96 -1.23
N TYR A 280 4.11 3.66 0.06
CA TYR A 280 3.67 4.53 1.15
C TYR A 280 4.37 5.88 1.09
N CYS A 281 5.71 5.89 1.00
CA CYS A 281 6.50 7.11 0.85
C CYS A 281 6.05 7.92 -0.38
N CYS A 282 5.92 7.27 -1.53
CA CYS A 282 5.53 7.92 -2.77
C CYS A 282 4.13 8.55 -2.70
N ARG A 283 3.12 7.80 -2.24
CA ARG A 283 1.72 8.25 -2.16
C ARG A 283 1.52 9.35 -1.12
N LYS A 284 2.25 9.30 -0.02
CA LYS A 284 2.22 10.33 1.04
C LYS A 284 3.17 11.49 0.77
N LYS A 285 3.92 11.44 -0.34
CA LYS A 285 4.96 12.42 -0.73
C LYS A 285 6.04 12.57 0.34
N ILE A 286 6.38 11.50 1.06
CA ILE A 286 7.36 11.51 2.15
C ILE A 286 8.73 11.13 1.61
N LEU A 287 9.67 12.06 1.64
CA LEU A 287 11.06 11.80 1.30
C LEU A 287 11.88 11.53 2.57
N SER A 288 12.08 10.25 2.86
CA SER A 288 12.97 9.81 3.94
C SER A 288 14.30 9.33 3.35
N LYS A 289 15.36 10.15 3.49
CA LYS A 289 16.69 9.78 2.97
C LYS A 289 17.19 8.43 3.52
N PRO A 290 17.09 8.14 4.83
CA PRO A 290 17.53 6.85 5.36
C PRO A 290 16.83 5.64 4.72
N ILE A 291 15.52 5.74 4.48
CA ILE A 291 14.76 4.67 3.82
C ILE A 291 15.20 4.52 2.37
N PHE A 292 15.29 5.63 1.63
CA PHE A 292 15.64 5.60 0.20
C PHE A 292 17.07 5.12 -0.03
N ASP A 293 18.01 5.55 0.81
CA ASP A 293 19.40 5.11 0.74
C ASP A 293 19.52 3.61 1.03
N ALA A 294 18.83 3.11 2.07
CA ALA A 294 18.81 1.68 2.39
C ALA A 294 18.18 0.83 1.27
N VAL A 295 17.07 1.29 0.70
CA VAL A 295 16.40 0.60 -0.42
C VAL A 295 17.29 0.58 -1.67
N ALA A 296 18.07 1.64 -1.92
CA ALA A 296 19.05 1.65 -3.00
C ALA A 296 20.12 0.56 -2.80
N GLU A 297 20.70 0.45 -1.61
CA GLU A 297 21.68 -0.60 -1.28
C GLU A 297 21.07 -2.01 -1.36
N GLY A 298 19.86 -2.18 -0.84
CA GLY A 298 19.11 -3.44 -0.92
C GLY A 298 18.81 -3.85 -2.36
N PHE A 299 18.46 -2.90 -3.23
CA PHE A 299 18.26 -3.15 -4.66
C PHE A 299 19.57 -3.56 -5.34
N ILE A 300 20.66 -2.85 -5.10
CA ILE A 300 21.97 -3.17 -5.68
C ILE A 300 22.35 -4.63 -5.39
N SER A 301 22.08 -5.08 -4.15
CA SER A 301 22.41 -6.43 -3.68
C SER A 301 21.48 -7.51 -4.23
N ASN A 302 20.17 -7.25 -4.32
CA ASN A 302 19.15 -8.29 -4.54
C ASN A 302 18.30 -8.15 -5.81
N ALA A 303 18.58 -7.17 -6.70
CA ALA A 303 17.74 -6.88 -7.86
C ALA A 303 17.48 -8.08 -8.80
N ASP A 304 18.39 -9.06 -8.87
CA ASP A 304 18.21 -10.23 -9.74
C ASP A 304 17.08 -11.16 -9.27
N ARG A 305 16.70 -11.12 -7.99
CA ARG A 305 15.60 -11.94 -7.43
C ARG A 305 14.25 -11.24 -7.51
N LEU A 306 14.21 -9.96 -7.87
CA LEU A 306 13.00 -9.15 -7.90
C LEU A 306 12.18 -9.41 -9.17
N THR A 307 10.86 -9.35 -9.02
CA THR A 307 9.94 -9.29 -10.17
C THR A 307 10.04 -7.92 -10.86
N THR A 308 9.59 -7.83 -12.11
CA THR A 308 9.59 -6.56 -12.86
C THR A 308 8.76 -5.47 -12.20
N ASP A 309 7.65 -5.84 -11.55
CA ASP A 309 6.80 -4.89 -10.83
C ASP A 309 7.45 -4.41 -9.53
N GLN A 310 8.16 -5.30 -8.82
CA GLN A 310 8.95 -4.91 -7.64
C GLN A 310 10.10 -3.97 -8.03
N ILE A 311 10.80 -4.24 -9.12
CA ILE A 311 11.86 -3.34 -9.63
C ILE A 311 11.29 -1.93 -9.89
N ALA A 312 10.14 -1.85 -10.56
CA ALA A 312 9.48 -0.57 -10.77
C ALA A 312 9.01 0.09 -9.45
N ALA A 313 8.48 -0.68 -8.50
CA ALA A 313 8.06 -0.17 -7.19
C ALA A 313 9.23 0.39 -6.37
N TYR A 314 10.43 -0.17 -6.51
CA TYR A 314 11.65 0.32 -5.85
C TYR A 314 12.17 1.60 -6.50
N ILE A 315 12.23 1.65 -7.84
CA ILE A 315 12.88 2.75 -8.58
C ILE A 315 11.96 3.96 -8.77
N THR A 316 10.67 3.75 -9.01
CA THR A 316 9.72 4.82 -9.32
C THR A 316 9.73 5.96 -8.30
N PRO A 317 9.73 5.71 -6.98
CA PRO A 317 9.64 6.80 -6.01
C PRO A 317 10.86 7.72 -6.01
N PHE A 318 12.05 7.27 -6.44
CA PHE A 318 13.22 8.14 -6.57
C PHE A 318 12.94 9.28 -7.57
N GLY A 319 12.34 8.96 -8.72
CA GLY A 319 11.92 9.95 -9.70
C GLY A 319 10.80 10.83 -9.17
N THR A 320 9.73 10.23 -8.63
CA THR A 320 8.55 10.97 -8.15
C THR A 320 8.91 11.99 -7.06
N LEU A 321 9.75 11.58 -6.10
CA LEU A 321 10.17 12.45 -4.99
C LEU A 321 11.46 13.22 -5.29
N ASN A 322 11.95 13.19 -6.54
CA ASN A 322 13.13 13.91 -6.99
C ASN A 322 14.36 13.71 -6.09
N TYR A 323 14.73 12.44 -5.86
CA TYR A 323 15.84 12.09 -4.98
C TYR A 323 16.85 11.18 -5.67
N LEU A 324 18.13 11.53 -5.53
CA LEU A 324 19.26 10.69 -5.93
C LEU A 324 20.01 10.26 -4.66
N PRO A 325 20.11 8.96 -4.37
CA PRO A 325 20.85 8.48 -3.22
C PRO A 325 22.37 8.60 -3.45
N PRO A 326 23.19 8.56 -2.39
CA PRO A 326 24.66 8.55 -2.51
C PRO A 326 25.20 7.46 -3.45
N SER A 327 24.53 6.30 -3.51
CA SER A 327 24.88 5.17 -4.37
C SER A 327 24.22 5.19 -5.75
N ALA A 328 23.71 6.34 -6.21
CA ALA A 328 23.01 6.47 -7.48
C ALA A 328 23.77 5.85 -8.67
N SER A 329 25.08 6.06 -8.77
CA SER A 329 25.88 5.48 -9.87
C SER A 329 25.82 3.95 -9.91
N SER A 330 25.91 3.29 -8.76
CA SER A 330 25.81 1.83 -8.66
C SER A 330 24.38 1.34 -8.84
N LEU A 331 23.40 2.05 -8.27
CA LEU A 331 21.96 1.76 -8.40
C LEU A 331 21.53 1.75 -9.87
N PHE A 332 21.82 2.82 -10.61
CA PHE A 332 21.39 2.93 -12.01
C PHE A 332 22.19 2.04 -12.95
N ARG A 333 23.46 1.73 -12.65
CA ARG A 333 24.22 0.70 -13.37
C ARG A 333 23.60 -0.69 -13.20
N LYS A 334 23.19 -1.04 -11.98
CA LYS A 334 22.47 -2.30 -11.73
C LYS A 334 21.12 -2.32 -12.44
N LEU A 335 20.35 -1.23 -12.35
CA LEU A 335 19.08 -1.11 -13.06
C LEU A 335 19.24 -1.27 -14.57
N GLU A 336 20.23 -0.62 -15.17
CA GLU A 336 20.54 -0.75 -16.60
C GLU A 336 20.84 -2.20 -16.98
N THR A 337 21.61 -2.92 -16.15
CA THR A 337 21.90 -4.35 -16.36
C THR A 337 20.63 -5.21 -16.33
N VAL A 338 19.72 -4.95 -15.37
CA VAL A 338 18.44 -5.64 -15.27
C VAL A 338 17.51 -5.31 -16.45
N LEU A 339 17.47 -4.05 -16.88
CA LEU A 339 16.69 -3.64 -18.05
C LEU A 339 17.21 -4.30 -19.33
N HIS A 340 18.52 -4.38 -19.55
CA HIS A 340 19.10 -5.07 -20.70
C HIS A 340 18.69 -6.54 -20.78
N THR A 341 18.70 -7.24 -19.63
CA THR A 341 18.40 -8.67 -19.56
C THR A 341 16.90 -8.96 -19.59
N ARG A 342 16.06 -8.13 -18.97
CA ARG A 342 14.64 -8.45 -18.71
C ARG A 342 13.64 -7.51 -19.37
N LEU A 343 14.03 -6.58 -20.23
CA LEU A 343 13.14 -5.57 -20.83
C LEU A 343 11.81 -6.14 -21.35
N ARG A 344 11.86 -7.28 -22.04
CA ARG A 344 10.69 -7.91 -22.67
C ARG A 344 9.68 -8.48 -21.67
N HIS A 345 10.12 -8.77 -20.44
CA HIS A 345 9.28 -9.32 -19.37
C HIS A 345 8.49 -8.23 -18.64
N PHE A 346 8.88 -6.96 -18.75
CA PHE A 346 8.12 -5.89 -18.11
C PHE A 346 6.75 -5.72 -18.79
N GLN A 347 5.73 -5.51 -17.96
CA GLN A 347 4.46 -4.97 -18.46
C GLN A 347 4.72 -3.55 -19.03
N PRO A 348 4.13 -3.17 -20.18
CA PRO A 348 4.39 -1.91 -20.86
C PRO A 348 4.17 -0.67 -19.99
N HIS A 349 3.08 -0.64 -19.22
CA HIS A 349 2.80 0.48 -18.30
C HIS A 349 3.84 0.55 -17.18
N THR A 350 4.22 -0.59 -16.61
CA THR A 350 5.26 -0.68 -15.58
C THR A 350 6.61 -0.18 -16.13
N LEU A 351 7.00 -0.62 -17.34
CA LEU A 351 8.24 -0.18 -17.98
C LEU A 351 8.22 1.33 -18.26
N LEU A 352 7.13 1.82 -18.86
CA LEU A 352 6.97 3.24 -19.17
C LEU A 352 7.08 4.10 -17.91
N HIS A 353 6.43 3.69 -16.82
CA HIS A 353 6.48 4.41 -15.56
C HIS A 353 7.89 4.42 -14.94
N LEU A 354 8.59 3.29 -14.98
CA LEU A 354 9.97 3.17 -14.50
C LEU A 354 10.91 4.08 -15.29
N LEU A 355 10.84 4.05 -16.63
CA LEU A 355 11.69 4.89 -17.48
C LEU A 355 11.37 6.38 -17.33
N HIS A 356 10.08 6.71 -17.19
CA HIS A 356 9.64 8.07 -16.87
C HIS A 356 10.23 8.55 -15.54
N SER A 357 10.18 7.74 -14.49
CA SER A 357 10.81 8.05 -13.19
C SER A 357 12.29 8.40 -13.35
N CYS A 358 13.04 7.65 -14.18
CA CYS A 358 14.46 7.89 -14.38
C CYS A 358 14.73 9.29 -14.99
N VAL A 359 13.92 9.74 -15.96
CA VAL A 359 14.13 11.08 -16.57
C VAL A 359 13.81 12.23 -15.63
N LEU A 360 12.89 12.05 -14.67
CA LEU A 360 12.58 13.08 -13.66
C LEU A 360 13.85 13.50 -12.90
N ILE A 361 14.69 12.53 -12.55
CA ILE A 361 15.96 12.68 -11.81
C ILE A 361 17.21 12.66 -12.71
N GLN A 362 17.08 13.02 -13.99
CA GLN A 362 18.20 13.18 -14.92
C GLN A 362 19.02 11.88 -15.14
N ARG A 363 18.37 10.73 -15.05
CA ARG A 363 18.94 9.43 -15.44
C ARG A 363 18.28 9.00 -16.74
N TYR A 364 18.95 9.29 -17.86
CA TYR A 364 18.34 9.16 -19.18
C TYR A 364 18.46 7.72 -19.72
N PRO A 365 17.35 6.98 -19.93
CA PRO A 365 17.39 5.59 -20.37
C PRO A 365 17.51 5.47 -21.90
N ILE A 366 18.45 6.20 -22.50
CA ILE A 366 18.55 6.44 -23.95
C ILE A 366 18.56 5.13 -24.75
N ASN A 367 19.26 4.10 -24.25
CA ASN A 367 19.39 2.78 -24.87
C ASN A 367 18.06 2.01 -25.03
N PHE A 368 17.03 2.37 -24.25
CA PHE A 368 15.75 1.67 -24.23
C PHE A 368 14.64 2.42 -24.99
N LEU A 369 14.80 3.73 -25.22
CA LEU A 369 13.79 4.58 -25.83
C LEU A 369 13.41 4.19 -27.27
N PRO A 370 14.34 3.74 -28.15
CA PRO A 370 13.95 3.26 -29.47
C PRO A 370 12.94 2.11 -29.44
N LYS A 371 13.00 1.25 -28.42
CA LYS A 371 12.04 0.16 -28.23
C LYS A 371 10.70 0.67 -27.72
N VAL A 372 10.70 1.64 -26.80
CA VAL A 372 9.49 2.26 -26.25
C VAL A 372 8.72 3.05 -27.31
N PHE A 373 9.42 3.78 -28.18
CA PHE A 373 8.80 4.53 -29.28
C PHE A 373 8.50 3.67 -30.51
N SER A 374 8.80 2.38 -30.48
CA SER A 374 8.47 1.49 -31.58
C SER A 374 6.95 1.33 -31.74
N PRO A 375 6.43 1.20 -32.98
CA PRO A 375 5.01 0.95 -33.21
C PRO A 375 4.48 -0.28 -32.46
N TYR A 376 5.30 -1.33 -32.34
CA TYR A 376 4.96 -2.54 -31.60
C TYR A 376 4.71 -2.26 -30.11
N PHE A 377 5.60 -1.53 -29.45
CA PHE A 377 5.42 -1.20 -28.03
C PHE A 377 4.19 -0.31 -27.81
N LEU A 378 3.99 0.70 -28.66
CA LEU A 378 2.86 1.62 -28.57
C LEU A 378 1.51 0.90 -28.79
N GLN A 379 1.44 -0.05 -29.73
CA GLN A 379 0.25 -0.89 -29.91
C GLN A 379 0.00 -1.79 -28.69
N LYS A 380 1.06 -2.40 -28.14
CA LYS A 380 0.95 -3.23 -26.92
C LYS A 380 0.46 -2.42 -25.72
N LEU A 381 0.97 -1.20 -25.54
CA LEU A 381 0.55 -0.26 -24.51
C LEU A 381 -0.93 0.16 -24.67
N GLN A 382 -1.43 0.25 -25.89
CA GLN A 382 -2.83 0.57 -26.16
C GLN A 382 -3.77 -0.62 -25.92
N ALA A 383 -3.32 -1.83 -26.23
CA ALA A 383 -4.14 -3.04 -26.16
C ALA A 383 -4.28 -3.62 -24.74
N GLN A 384 -3.32 -3.35 -23.84
CA GLN A 384 -3.32 -3.92 -22.49
C GLN A 384 -4.04 -3.01 -21.47
N PRO A 385 -4.74 -3.58 -20.48
CA PRO A 385 -5.32 -2.80 -19.39
C PRO A 385 -4.23 -2.31 -18.42
N PRO A 386 -4.34 -1.07 -17.89
CA PRO A 386 -5.32 -0.06 -18.26
C PRO A 386 -5.04 0.47 -19.68
N ALA A 387 -6.08 0.58 -20.52
CA ALA A 387 -5.91 1.10 -21.88
C ALA A 387 -5.19 2.46 -21.90
N LEU A 388 -4.55 2.80 -23.03
CA LEU A 388 -3.79 4.04 -23.20
C LEU A 388 -4.60 5.25 -22.70
N ASN A 389 -4.18 5.77 -21.55
CA ASN A 389 -4.83 6.88 -20.87
C ASN A 389 -3.97 8.14 -20.95
N ARG A 390 -4.53 9.27 -20.50
CA ARG A 390 -3.83 10.56 -20.51
C ARG A 390 -2.53 10.54 -19.69
N ALA A 391 -2.46 9.75 -18.62
CA ALA A 391 -1.25 9.64 -17.79
C ALA A 391 -0.11 8.95 -18.56
N ALA A 392 -0.38 7.81 -19.21
CA ALA A 392 0.59 7.13 -20.05
C ALA A 392 1.05 7.99 -21.24
N MET A 393 0.13 8.70 -21.90
CA MET A 393 0.50 9.67 -22.95
C MET A 393 1.37 10.80 -22.42
N SER A 394 1.12 11.27 -21.19
CA SER A 394 1.96 12.30 -20.55
C SER A 394 3.37 11.76 -20.32
N GLN A 395 3.51 10.54 -19.81
CA GLN A 395 4.82 9.90 -19.64
C GLN A 395 5.58 9.73 -20.96
N LEU A 396 4.90 9.29 -22.03
CA LEU A 396 5.49 9.21 -23.36
C LEU A 396 5.93 10.59 -23.87
N THR A 397 5.08 11.61 -23.71
CA THR A 397 5.39 12.99 -24.11
C THR A 397 6.59 13.51 -23.34
N GLN A 398 6.66 13.24 -22.03
CA GLN A 398 7.77 13.64 -21.17
C GLN A 398 9.08 12.99 -21.60
N LEU A 399 9.07 11.68 -21.90
CA LEU A 399 10.25 10.99 -22.45
C LEU A 399 10.70 11.59 -23.78
N PHE A 400 9.74 11.93 -24.66
CA PHE A 400 10.01 12.57 -25.94
C PHE A 400 10.63 13.97 -25.77
N LEU A 401 10.10 14.78 -24.86
CA LEU A 401 10.68 16.10 -24.55
C LEU A 401 12.07 15.98 -23.95
N THR A 402 12.29 15.03 -23.03
CA THR A 402 13.61 14.79 -22.45
C THR A 402 14.65 14.46 -23.52
N VAL A 403 14.35 13.56 -24.47
CA VAL A 403 15.35 13.29 -25.53
C VAL A 403 15.56 14.48 -26.44
N THR A 404 14.52 15.28 -26.68
CA THR A 404 14.60 16.45 -27.57
C THR A 404 15.39 17.60 -26.95
N LEU A 405 15.22 17.83 -25.64
CA LEU A 405 15.76 18.99 -24.94
C LEU A 405 17.06 18.68 -24.18
N GLU A 406 17.18 17.48 -23.59
CA GLU A 406 18.28 17.13 -22.68
C GLU A 406 19.31 16.19 -23.29
N CYS A 407 18.98 15.54 -24.42
CA CYS A 407 19.84 14.53 -25.06
C CYS A 407 20.15 14.89 -26.53
N PRO A 408 21.01 15.90 -26.79
CA PRO A 408 21.27 16.38 -28.15
C PRO A 408 21.85 15.30 -29.09
N PHE A 409 22.42 14.23 -28.56
CA PHE A 409 23.00 13.11 -29.31
C PHE A 409 22.02 11.97 -29.59
N TYR A 410 20.73 12.12 -29.25
CA TYR A 410 19.75 11.05 -29.51
C TYR A 410 19.34 11.01 -30.98
N GLU A 411 19.73 9.94 -31.68
CA GLU A 411 19.40 9.70 -33.09
C GLU A 411 18.24 8.71 -33.30
N GLY A 412 17.60 8.26 -32.22
CA GLY A 412 16.52 7.27 -32.28
C GLY A 412 15.18 7.81 -32.80
N PRO A 413 14.16 6.94 -32.91
CA PRO A 413 12.85 7.33 -33.43
C PRO A 413 12.16 8.37 -32.55
N LYS A 414 11.45 9.31 -33.18
CA LYS A 414 10.62 10.30 -32.48
C LYS A 414 9.22 9.76 -32.20
N LEU A 415 8.62 10.20 -31.10
CA LEU A 415 7.25 9.84 -30.74
C LEU A 415 6.25 10.48 -31.70
N LEU A 416 5.32 9.70 -32.25
CA LEU A 416 4.26 10.23 -33.14
C LEU A 416 3.28 11.14 -32.38
N SER A 417 2.83 12.22 -33.02
CA SER A 417 1.96 13.24 -32.42
C SER A 417 0.66 12.71 -31.82
N ARG A 418 0.08 11.64 -32.36
CA ARG A 418 -1.14 11.00 -31.81
C ARG A 418 -0.96 10.42 -30.40
N TYR A 419 0.28 10.13 -29.99
CA TYR A 419 0.61 9.62 -28.65
C TYR A 419 1.09 10.72 -27.71
N GLN A 420 1.13 11.97 -28.19
CA GLN A 420 1.51 13.13 -27.40
C GLN A 420 0.29 13.78 -26.75
N VAL A 421 0.45 14.33 -25.55
CA VAL A 421 -0.57 15.18 -24.94
C VAL A 421 -0.52 16.57 -25.54
N LYS A 422 -1.68 17.25 -25.63
CA LYS A 422 -1.73 18.67 -26.02
C LYS A 422 -1.21 19.60 -24.93
N ALA A 423 -1.41 19.20 -23.67
CA ALA A 423 -0.89 19.87 -22.49
C ALA A 423 -0.78 18.84 -21.36
N PHE A 424 0.30 18.94 -20.58
CA PHE A 424 0.47 18.09 -19.41
C PHE A 424 -0.71 18.26 -18.43
N PRO A 425 -1.30 17.16 -17.96
CA PRO A 425 -2.37 17.24 -16.96
C PRO A 425 -1.77 17.75 -15.64
N THR A 426 -2.50 18.63 -14.95
CA THR A 426 -2.24 19.02 -13.56
C THR A 426 -2.68 17.90 -12.60
N LEU A 427 -2.24 16.66 -12.86
CA LEU A 427 -2.85 15.42 -12.35
C LEU A 427 -2.77 15.30 -10.82
N HIS A 428 -1.84 16.02 -10.17
CA HIS A 428 -1.59 15.94 -8.73
C HIS A 428 -1.38 17.29 -8.04
N SER A 429 -1.69 18.39 -8.72
CA SER A 429 -1.44 19.76 -8.27
C SER A 429 -2.52 20.69 -8.80
N SER A 430 -3.72 20.66 -8.18
CA SER A 430 -4.62 21.82 -8.32
C SER A 430 -3.83 23.06 -7.91
N PRO A 431 -3.81 24.13 -8.73
CA PRO A 431 -3.09 25.33 -8.37
C PRO A 431 -3.62 25.81 -7.02
N ASP A 432 -2.71 26.16 -6.11
CA ASP A 432 -3.08 26.80 -4.86
C ASP A 432 -3.66 28.17 -5.20
N VAL A 433 -4.99 28.23 -5.30
CA VAL A 433 -5.73 29.40 -5.76
C VAL A 433 -5.43 30.61 -4.87
N HIS A 434 -5.22 30.38 -3.57
CA HIS A 434 -4.90 31.44 -2.62
C HIS A 434 -3.49 31.98 -2.83
N LEU A 435 -2.50 31.10 -2.93
CA LEU A 435 -1.12 31.48 -3.23
C LEU A 435 -1.05 32.22 -4.57
N PHE A 436 -1.67 31.67 -5.60
CA PHE A 436 -1.69 32.25 -6.94
C PHE A 436 -2.34 33.64 -6.95
N LYS A 437 -3.46 33.82 -6.25
CA LYS A 437 -4.11 35.13 -6.07
C LYS A 437 -3.18 36.13 -5.36
N ARG A 438 -2.47 35.70 -4.31
CA ARG A 438 -1.52 36.55 -3.57
C ARG A 438 -0.37 36.99 -4.47
N VAL A 439 0.23 36.07 -5.22
CA VAL A 439 1.28 36.38 -6.20
C VAL A 439 0.77 37.38 -7.25
N LYS A 440 -0.40 37.15 -7.85
CA LYS A 440 -0.98 38.07 -8.85
C LYS A 440 -1.26 39.46 -8.29
N THR A 441 -1.73 39.54 -7.05
CA THR A 441 -1.98 40.82 -6.38
C THR A 441 -0.66 41.55 -6.10
N GLY A 442 0.38 40.83 -5.67
CA GLY A 442 1.73 41.36 -5.48
C GLY A 442 2.34 41.87 -6.79
N LEU A 443 2.21 41.10 -7.89
CA LEU A 443 2.66 41.53 -9.22
C LEU A 443 1.91 42.77 -9.72
N LEU A 444 0.60 42.85 -9.50
CA LEU A 444 -0.18 44.02 -9.87
C LEU A 444 0.28 45.26 -9.08
N TYR A 445 0.63 45.11 -7.81
CA TYR A 445 1.18 46.18 -6.99
C TYR A 445 2.58 46.61 -7.47
N LEU A 446 3.43 45.64 -7.85
CA LEU A 446 4.79 45.86 -8.34
C LEU A 446 4.79 46.55 -9.71
N LEU A 447 4.14 45.93 -10.70
CA LEU A 447 4.14 46.35 -12.11
C LEU A 447 3.09 47.42 -12.44
N LYS A 448 2.24 47.80 -11.46
CA LYS A 448 1.17 48.80 -11.54
C LYS A 448 0.01 48.48 -12.49
N LYS A 449 0.21 47.66 -13.52
CA LYS A 449 -0.83 47.29 -14.50
C LYS A 449 -0.84 45.79 -14.78
N ARG A 450 -2.04 45.24 -15.02
CA ARG A 450 -2.24 43.81 -15.35
C ARG A 450 -1.64 43.41 -16.70
N ILE A 451 -1.48 44.37 -17.62
CA ILE A 451 -1.03 44.13 -19.00
C ILE A 451 0.38 43.56 -19.09
N TYR A 452 1.21 43.68 -18.04
CA TYR A 452 2.64 43.34 -18.07
C TYR A 452 2.97 41.88 -17.79
N PHE A 453 1.96 41.04 -17.53
CA PHE A 453 2.18 39.61 -17.31
C PHE A 453 1.03 38.81 -17.90
N ALA A 454 1.24 37.55 -18.24
CA ALA A 454 0.18 36.61 -18.61
C ALA A 454 0.09 35.50 -17.56
N SER A 455 -1.09 34.88 -17.44
CA SER A 455 -1.29 33.71 -16.57
C SER A 455 -1.59 32.50 -17.44
N ASP A 456 -1.22 31.31 -16.98
CA ASP A 456 -1.57 30.03 -17.62
C ASP A 456 -1.13 29.97 -19.10
N VAL A 457 0.10 30.41 -19.37
CA VAL A 457 0.64 30.51 -20.73
C VAL A 457 1.05 29.13 -21.23
N SER A 458 0.40 28.67 -22.29
CA SER A 458 0.75 27.40 -22.94
C SER A 458 2.00 27.58 -23.81
N THR A 459 2.98 26.70 -23.61
CA THR A 459 4.19 26.64 -24.43
C THR A 459 3.97 25.70 -25.63
N PRO A 460 4.73 25.87 -26.73
CA PRO A 460 4.74 24.92 -27.84
C PRO A 460 5.17 23.49 -27.46
N TYR A 461 5.71 23.31 -26.25
CA TYR A 461 6.24 22.06 -25.71
C TYR A 461 5.37 21.52 -24.56
N PHE A 462 4.05 21.73 -24.65
CA PHE A 462 3.02 21.10 -23.82
C PHE A 462 3.00 21.50 -22.33
N TYR A 463 3.95 22.33 -21.88
CA TYR A 463 3.93 22.92 -20.54
C TYR A 463 3.00 24.12 -20.48
N VAL A 464 2.42 24.33 -19.29
CA VAL A 464 1.71 25.55 -18.90
C VAL A 464 2.57 26.29 -17.89
N VAL A 465 2.96 27.52 -18.22
CA VAL A 465 3.66 28.46 -17.34
C VAL A 465 2.62 29.19 -16.50
N ASP A 466 2.78 29.19 -15.18
CA ASP A 466 1.77 29.75 -14.28
C ASP A 466 1.65 31.27 -14.50
N ILE A 467 2.79 31.97 -14.58
CA ILE A 467 2.86 33.39 -14.97
C ILE A 467 4.06 33.65 -15.88
N GLU A 468 3.85 34.33 -17.01
CA GLU A 468 4.93 34.79 -17.92
C GLU A 468 5.08 36.31 -17.83
N ILE A 469 6.33 36.78 -17.78
CA ILE A 469 6.73 38.19 -17.89
C ILE A 469 7.73 38.30 -19.05
N LYS A 470 7.57 39.32 -19.90
CA LYS A 470 8.44 39.57 -21.06
C LYS A 470 9.28 40.81 -20.82
N LEU A 471 10.55 40.76 -21.18
CA LEU A 471 11.46 41.90 -21.10
C LEU A 471 12.08 42.20 -22.47
N ASP A 472 12.37 43.47 -22.72
CA ASP A 472 13.22 43.92 -23.83
C ASP A 472 14.72 43.74 -23.50
N GLU A 473 15.58 44.23 -24.40
CA GLU A 473 17.04 44.12 -24.28
C GLU A 473 17.58 44.90 -23.08
N GLU A 474 16.99 46.06 -22.79
CA GLU A 474 17.33 46.93 -21.67
C GLU A 474 16.78 46.42 -20.32
N GLY A 475 15.89 45.43 -20.34
CA GLY A 475 15.30 44.79 -19.16
C GLY A 475 14.01 45.44 -18.68
N PHE A 476 13.38 46.32 -19.45
CA PHE A 476 12.05 46.85 -19.15
C PHE A 476 10.96 45.83 -19.42
N VAL A 477 9.88 45.93 -18.65
CA VAL A 477 8.76 45.00 -18.74
C VAL A 477 7.84 45.36 -19.90
N LEU A 478 7.69 44.42 -20.82
CA LEU A 478 6.84 44.55 -21.99
C LEU A 478 5.39 44.10 -21.68
N PRO A 479 4.39 44.66 -22.38
CA PRO A 479 3.03 44.12 -22.36
C PRO A 479 3.01 42.64 -22.75
N ALA A 480 2.23 41.83 -22.03
CA ALA A 480 2.13 40.39 -22.24
C ALA A 480 1.63 40.01 -23.65
N ALA A 481 0.84 40.88 -24.28
CA ALA A 481 0.37 40.69 -25.65
C ALA A 481 1.44 40.99 -26.72
N GLN A 482 2.54 41.65 -26.35
CA GLN A 482 3.62 41.99 -27.28
C GLN A 482 4.35 40.71 -27.75
N LEU A 483 4.57 40.60 -29.06
CA LEU A 483 5.20 39.44 -29.69
C LEU A 483 6.61 39.74 -30.20
N GLU A 484 6.87 40.99 -30.59
CA GLU A 484 8.13 41.46 -31.15
C GLU A 484 9.00 42.11 -30.07
N GLU A 485 10.32 42.20 -30.34
CA GLU A 485 11.31 42.81 -29.44
C GLU A 485 11.40 42.17 -28.04
N VAL A 486 10.87 40.95 -27.88
CA VAL A 486 10.98 40.17 -26.65
C VAL A 486 12.38 39.56 -26.59
N HIS A 487 13.26 40.15 -25.79
CA HIS A 487 14.62 39.65 -25.59
C HIS A 487 14.65 38.52 -24.53
N ARG A 488 13.90 38.67 -23.43
CA ARG A 488 13.89 37.69 -22.32
C ARG A 488 12.46 37.34 -21.91
N ARG A 489 12.27 36.08 -21.49
CA ARG A 489 10.99 35.58 -20.96
C ARG A 489 11.22 34.98 -19.58
N ILE A 490 10.54 35.52 -18.58
CA ILE A 490 10.57 35.00 -17.22
C ILE A 490 9.35 34.12 -17.01
N ALA A 491 9.57 32.86 -16.62
CA ALA A 491 8.54 31.92 -16.21
C ALA A 491 8.49 31.84 -14.68
N LEU A 492 7.45 32.41 -14.08
CA LEU A 492 7.19 32.26 -12.66
C LEU A 492 6.47 30.93 -12.42
N CYS A 493 7.13 30.03 -11.69
CA CYS A 493 6.54 28.77 -11.22
C CYS A 493 5.99 28.99 -9.80
N VAL A 494 4.66 29.04 -9.68
CA VAL A 494 3.98 29.31 -8.41
C VAL A 494 3.67 27.99 -7.73
N ASP A 495 4.56 27.61 -6.82
CA ASP A 495 4.58 26.26 -6.27
C ASP A 495 3.86 26.16 -4.93
N GLY A 496 2.63 25.65 -4.98
CA GLY A 496 1.82 25.33 -3.80
C GLY A 496 2.36 24.15 -3.00
N GLN A 497 1.83 23.94 -1.79
CA GLN A 497 2.29 22.88 -0.89
C GLN A 497 2.23 21.47 -1.50
N ASN A 498 1.27 21.22 -2.38
CA ASN A 498 1.11 19.94 -3.08
C ASN A 498 2.23 19.64 -4.10
N ARG A 499 3.08 20.60 -4.44
CA ARG A 499 4.23 20.44 -5.34
C ARG A 499 5.53 20.04 -4.63
N PHE A 500 5.51 19.99 -3.30
CA PHE A 500 6.65 19.61 -2.47
C PHE A 500 6.41 18.26 -1.77
N CYS A 501 7.50 17.60 -1.41
CA CYS A 501 7.47 16.47 -0.49
C CYS A 501 6.96 16.93 0.88
N ALA A 502 6.09 16.12 1.50
CA ALA A 502 5.51 16.35 2.81
C ALA A 502 6.60 16.63 3.86
N HIS A 503 6.37 17.67 4.66
CA HIS A 503 7.27 18.09 5.75
C HIS A 503 8.69 18.48 5.30
N SER A 504 8.88 18.83 4.03
CA SER A 504 10.16 19.28 3.49
C SER A 504 9.96 20.36 2.42
N HIS A 505 11.05 21.01 2.01
CA HIS A 505 11.05 21.95 0.89
C HIS A 505 11.55 21.30 -0.42
N ASN A 506 11.57 19.97 -0.49
CA ASN A 506 12.03 19.25 -1.67
C ASN A 506 10.93 19.24 -2.75
N LEU A 507 11.22 19.81 -3.92
CA LEU A 507 10.29 19.86 -5.03
C LEU A 507 10.10 18.48 -5.66
N LEU A 508 8.87 18.10 -6.01
CA LEU A 508 8.57 16.82 -6.67
C LEU A 508 9.18 16.73 -8.07
N GLY A 509 9.41 15.51 -8.55
CA GLY A 509 10.12 15.26 -9.81
C GLY A 509 9.42 15.87 -11.03
N GLU A 510 8.08 15.83 -11.06
CA GLU A 510 7.27 16.40 -12.13
C GLU A 510 7.42 17.93 -12.25
N GLU A 511 7.64 18.62 -11.13
CA GLU A 511 7.81 20.07 -11.12
C GLU A 511 9.28 20.44 -11.38
N ALA A 512 10.22 19.64 -10.88
CA ALA A 512 11.65 19.82 -11.15
C ALA A 512 11.99 19.66 -12.64
N ILE A 513 11.42 18.65 -13.32
CA ILE A 513 11.63 18.47 -14.77
C ILE A 513 11.00 19.60 -15.59
N LYS A 514 9.81 20.09 -15.19
CA LYS A 514 9.15 21.24 -15.82
C LYS A 514 10.06 22.47 -15.79
N GLN A 515 10.61 22.82 -14.63
CA GLN A 515 11.50 23.97 -14.49
C GLN A 515 12.76 23.82 -15.35
N ARG A 516 13.38 22.64 -15.33
CA ARG A 516 14.57 22.34 -16.13
C ARG A 516 14.30 22.44 -17.64
N HIS A 517 13.17 21.91 -18.11
CA HIS A 517 12.80 21.98 -19.53
C HIS A 517 12.45 23.42 -19.93
N LEU A 518 11.76 24.19 -19.10
CA LEU A 518 11.50 25.60 -19.38
C LEU A 518 12.80 26.40 -19.55
N GLN A 519 13.83 26.14 -18.73
CA GLN A 519 15.15 26.75 -18.89
C GLN A 519 15.78 26.41 -20.25
N LEU A 520 15.72 25.13 -20.67
CA LEU A 520 16.23 24.69 -21.97
C LEU A 520 15.44 25.29 -23.15
N LEU A 521 14.19 25.69 -22.92
CA LEU A 521 13.35 26.40 -23.88
C LEU A 521 13.60 27.91 -23.92
N GLY A 522 14.59 28.42 -23.17
CA GLY A 522 14.97 29.83 -23.15
C GLY A 522 14.21 30.68 -22.13
N TYR A 523 13.46 30.07 -21.21
CA TYR A 523 12.86 30.81 -20.10
C TYR A 523 13.84 31.02 -18.95
N GLU A 524 13.79 32.19 -18.35
CA GLU A 524 14.32 32.44 -17.02
C GLU A 524 13.31 31.99 -15.98
N VAL A 525 13.57 30.85 -15.36
CA VAL A 525 12.63 30.27 -14.39
C VAL A 525 12.85 30.87 -13.01
N VAL A 526 11.78 31.47 -12.47
CA VAL A 526 11.74 32.00 -11.12
C VAL A 526 10.75 31.18 -10.30
N GLN A 527 11.26 30.46 -9.30
CA GLN A 527 10.42 29.68 -8.40
C GLN A 527 9.85 30.56 -7.27
N ILE A 528 8.54 30.43 -7.06
CA ILE A 528 7.79 31.10 -6.00
C ILE A 528 7.15 30.02 -5.09
N PRO A 529 7.87 29.55 -4.05
CA PRO A 529 7.37 28.50 -3.17
C PRO A 529 6.38 29.05 -2.11
N PHE A 530 5.37 28.25 -1.77
CA PHE A 530 4.32 28.65 -0.81
C PHE A 530 4.87 29.13 0.55
N PHE A 531 5.89 28.44 1.08
CA PHE A 531 6.45 28.71 2.42
C PHE A 531 7.22 30.04 2.51
N GLU A 532 7.66 30.61 1.38
CA GLU A 532 8.28 31.94 1.36
C GLU A 532 7.21 33.06 1.37
N ILE A 533 6.01 32.79 0.86
CA ILE A 533 4.92 33.76 0.78
C ILE A 533 3.99 33.68 1.99
N GLU A 534 3.76 32.51 2.57
CA GLU A 534 2.75 32.29 3.62
C GLU A 534 2.85 33.31 4.76
N ASN A 535 4.07 33.65 5.18
CA ASN A 535 4.38 34.55 6.29
C ASN A 535 4.34 36.06 5.94
N LEU A 536 4.13 36.42 4.67
CA LEU A 536 4.11 37.81 4.20
C LEU A 536 2.75 38.47 4.46
N GLN A 537 2.65 39.26 5.52
CA GLN A 537 1.38 39.80 6.03
C GLN A 537 0.55 40.67 5.07
N ASN A 538 1.19 41.36 4.11
CA ASN A 538 0.47 42.30 3.23
C ASN A 538 1.02 42.27 1.79
N THR A 539 0.22 42.82 0.87
CA THR A 539 0.55 42.88 -0.57
C THR A 539 1.87 43.58 -0.85
N ARG A 540 2.21 44.63 -0.09
CA ARG A 540 3.48 45.36 -0.26
C ARG A 540 4.68 44.43 -0.02
N LYS A 541 4.69 43.69 1.10
CA LYS A 541 5.75 42.71 1.38
C LYS A 541 5.83 41.61 0.32
N VAL A 542 4.69 41.17 -0.21
CA VAL A 542 4.67 40.21 -1.33
C VAL A 542 5.27 40.85 -2.59
N ALA A 543 4.96 42.10 -2.89
CA ALA A 543 5.53 42.82 -4.03
C ALA A 543 7.04 43.03 -3.88
N ASP A 544 7.52 43.41 -2.69
CA ASP A 544 8.95 43.57 -2.39
C ASP A 544 9.69 42.23 -2.56
N TYR A 545 9.10 41.14 -2.07
CA TYR A 545 9.60 39.79 -2.27
C TYR A 545 9.68 39.41 -3.76
N LEU A 546 8.60 39.68 -4.51
CA LEU A 546 8.55 39.41 -5.96
C LEU A 546 9.56 40.27 -6.73
N HIS A 547 9.73 41.53 -6.35
CA HIS A 547 10.72 42.43 -6.94
C HIS A 547 12.12 41.86 -6.77
N LYS A 548 12.47 41.45 -5.54
CA LYS A 548 13.76 40.84 -5.25
C LYS A 548 13.98 39.53 -6.03
N LYS A 549 12.94 38.72 -6.20
CA LYS A 549 13.03 37.42 -6.92
C LYS A 549 13.11 37.58 -8.43
N ILE A 550 12.37 38.53 -9.01
CA ILE A 550 12.21 38.69 -10.46
C ILE A 550 13.27 39.64 -11.03
N PHE A 551 13.60 40.72 -10.31
CA PHE A 551 14.53 41.76 -10.78
C PHE A 551 15.64 42.05 -9.75
N PRO A 552 16.48 41.06 -9.39
CA PRO A 552 17.46 41.19 -8.31
C PRO A 552 18.45 42.34 -8.50
N CYS A 553 18.77 42.71 -9.74
CA CYS A 553 19.71 43.78 -10.07
C CYS A 553 19.13 45.20 -9.92
N THR A 554 17.81 45.33 -9.79
CA THR A 554 17.13 46.63 -9.63
C THR A 554 16.57 46.84 -8.22
N TYR A 555 16.85 45.90 -7.31
CA TYR A 555 16.40 45.95 -5.93
C TYR A 555 17.44 46.71 -5.10
N GLY A 556 17.23 48.02 -4.92
CA GLY A 556 18.06 48.94 -4.15
C GLY A 556 17.21 49.92 -3.35
#